data_AF-A0A9Q0D6X2-F1
#
_entry.id   AF-A0A9Q0D6X2-F1
#
_cell.length_a   1.000
_cell.length_b   1.000
_cell.length_c   1.000
_cell.angle_alpha   90.00
_cell.angle_beta   90.00
_cell.angle_gamma   90.00
#
_symmetry.space_group_name_H-M   'P 1'
#
loop_
_entity.id
_entity.type
_entity.pdbx_description
1 polymer ?
#
loop_
_entity_poly.entity_id
_entity_poly.type
_entity_poly.pdbx_seq_one_letter_code
_entity_poly.pdbx_strand_id
1 'polypeptide(L)'
;MLILKVDQGFLVVGCLRGMAPFLACFVLSCVSSTVWGNQHSESSIYLDNITRILDRLLDGYDNRLRPGFGGPVTEVKTDIFVTSFGPVSDVEMEYTMDVLTINAECPMRLMNFPMDGHACPLKFGSYAYPISEIVYTWKKGPLFSVEVPQESSSLLQYDLIGQTVSSERLKSNTGEYVIMTVHFHLQRKMGFFLIQTYIPCIMTVILAQVSFWINKESVPARTVFGITTVLTMTTLSISARHSLPKVSYATAMDWFIAVCFAFVFSALIEFAAVNYFSTLQANRELRKAAAMKAAQQEAAASTTTTPTTTGGIPGNDGDTTS
;
A
#
# COMPACT_ATOMS: atom_id res chain seq x y z
N MET A 1 44.09 -24.87 16.93
CA MET A 1 45.04 -24.90 15.82
C MET A 1 45.04 -23.51 15.19
N LEU A 2 46.17 -22.82 15.38
CA LEU A 2 46.63 -21.53 14.83
C LEU A 2 46.18 -21.26 13.37
N ILE A 3 46.05 -20.05 12.78
CA ILE A 3 46.27 -18.63 13.13
C ILE A 3 45.82 -17.77 11.90
N LEU A 4 45.43 -16.50 12.13
CA LEU A 4 45.46 -15.25 11.29
C LEU A 4 44.92 -15.27 9.81
N LYS A 5 43.98 -14.39 9.39
CA LYS A 5 43.98 -12.92 9.14
C LYS A 5 44.49 -12.54 7.74
N VAL A 6 43.98 -11.40 7.22
CA VAL A 6 44.55 -10.53 6.15
C VAL A 6 44.25 -11.05 4.73
N ASP A 7 43.87 -10.28 3.71
CA ASP A 7 43.41 -8.92 3.44
C ASP A 7 43.23 -8.88 1.90
N GLN A 8 42.65 -7.80 1.38
CA GLN A 8 42.67 -7.30 -0.01
C GLN A 8 43.16 -8.18 -1.18
N GLY A 9 42.44 -8.12 -2.30
CA GLY A 9 43.08 -8.34 -3.61
C GLY A 9 42.13 -8.59 -4.77
N PHE A 10 41.56 -7.51 -5.31
CA PHE A 10 41.02 -7.49 -6.66
C PHE A 10 42.20 -7.69 -7.64
N LEU A 11 42.16 -8.71 -8.50
CA LEU A 11 42.91 -8.65 -9.75
C LEU A 11 42.12 -9.31 -10.90
N VAL A 12 41.54 -8.42 -11.70
CA VAL A 12 41.13 -8.66 -13.07
C VAL A 12 42.38 -8.99 -13.88
N VAL A 13 42.38 -10.13 -14.58
CA VAL A 13 43.21 -10.32 -15.77
C VAL A 13 42.29 -10.74 -16.89
N GLY A 14 42.10 -9.82 -17.83
CA GLY A 14 41.46 -10.08 -19.10
C GLY A 14 42.43 -10.66 -20.13
N CYS A 15 41.80 -11.15 -21.20
CA CYS A 15 42.24 -11.07 -22.60
C CYS A 15 43.48 -11.87 -23.03
N LEU A 16 43.24 -12.93 -23.83
CA LEU A 16 43.89 -13.27 -25.12
C LEU A 16 43.34 -14.65 -25.54
N ARG A 17 42.37 -14.78 -26.45
CA ARG A 17 42.46 -14.70 -27.92
C ARG A 17 43.51 -15.64 -28.52
N GLY A 18 43.05 -16.84 -28.90
CA GLY A 18 43.39 -17.56 -30.13
C GLY A 18 44.75 -18.27 -30.20
N MET A 19 44.69 -19.58 -30.47
CA MET A 19 45.48 -20.30 -31.51
C MET A 19 45.19 -21.80 -31.42
N ALA A 20 44.51 -22.35 -32.42
CA ALA A 20 44.58 -23.77 -32.82
C ALA A 20 45.93 -24.02 -33.53
N PRO A 21 46.30 -25.23 -34.05
CA PRO A 21 45.77 -26.61 -33.96
C PRO A 21 46.89 -27.66 -33.66
N PHE A 22 46.58 -28.97 -33.67
CA PHE A 22 47.41 -30.12 -34.15
C PHE A 22 47.15 -31.43 -33.39
N LEU A 23 46.50 -32.40 -34.05
CA LEU A 23 46.93 -33.82 -34.19
C LEU A 23 45.96 -34.47 -35.20
N ALA A 24 46.26 -34.49 -36.50
CA ALA A 24 46.89 -35.61 -37.22
C ALA A 24 46.07 -36.92 -37.05
N CYS A 25 45.19 -37.35 -37.95
CA CYS A 25 45.35 -37.72 -39.37
C CYS A 25 46.47 -38.75 -39.63
N PHE A 26 46.10 -40.03 -39.74
CA PHE A 26 46.68 -41.05 -40.66
C PHE A 26 45.70 -42.25 -40.65
N VAL A 27 44.74 -42.41 -41.58
CA VAL A 27 44.83 -42.78 -43.02
C VAL A 27 44.83 -44.31 -43.25
N LEU A 28 43.80 -44.75 -44.01
CA LEU A 28 43.68 -45.94 -44.88
C LEU A 28 43.61 -47.36 -44.26
N SER A 29 42.45 -48.03 -44.34
CA SER A 29 42.09 -48.79 -45.56
C SER A 29 40.71 -49.47 -45.45
N CYS A 30 40.13 -49.66 -46.63
CA CYS A 30 38.83 -50.21 -47.00
C CYS A 30 38.43 -51.55 -46.34
N VAL A 31 37.15 -51.69 -45.97
CA VAL A 31 36.30 -52.81 -46.42
C VAL A 31 34.85 -52.31 -46.56
N SER A 32 34.31 -52.45 -47.76
CA SER A 32 32.92 -52.20 -48.13
C SER A 32 31.94 -53.07 -47.34
N SER A 33 30.84 -52.48 -46.89
CA SER A 33 29.49 -53.07 -46.85
C SER A 33 28.47 -51.98 -46.53
N THR A 34 27.85 -51.45 -47.60
CA THR A 34 26.47 -50.98 -47.70
C THR A 34 25.74 -50.58 -46.39
N VAL A 35 25.66 -49.26 -46.13
CA VAL A 35 24.52 -48.66 -45.43
C VAL A 35 24.10 -47.42 -46.22
N TRP A 36 23.27 -47.65 -47.25
CA TRP A 36 22.33 -46.66 -47.73
C TRP A 36 20.97 -47.09 -47.17
N GLY A 37 20.42 -46.28 -46.28
CA GLY A 37 19.23 -46.64 -45.53
C GLY A 37 18.76 -45.52 -44.61
N ASN A 38 18.58 -44.34 -45.19
CA ASN A 38 17.51 -43.40 -44.89
C ASN A 38 16.83 -43.52 -43.49
N GLN A 39 17.47 -43.02 -42.43
CA GLN A 39 16.81 -42.83 -41.13
C GLN A 39 16.02 -41.51 -41.15
N HIS A 40 15.07 -41.40 -42.08
CA HIS A 40 14.12 -40.27 -42.12
C HIS A 40 12.79 -40.74 -42.74
N SER A 41 12.18 -41.79 -42.19
CA SER A 41 10.91 -42.31 -42.74
C SER A 41 9.86 -42.76 -41.71
N GLU A 42 10.01 -42.46 -40.42
CA GLU A 42 8.90 -42.64 -39.46
C GLU A 42 8.20 -41.31 -39.09
N SER A 43 8.93 -40.19 -39.05
CA SER A 43 8.34 -38.87 -38.78
C SER A 43 7.54 -38.32 -39.97
N SER A 44 7.97 -38.58 -41.21
CA SER A 44 7.30 -38.09 -42.43
C SER A 44 5.95 -38.75 -42.66
N ILE A 45 5.84 -40.07 -42.45
CA ILE A 45 4.62 -40.85 -42.72
C ILE A 45 3.51 -40.49 -41.70
N TYR A 46 3.86 -40.22 -40.44
CA TYR A 46 2.91 -39.79 -39.42
C TYR A 46 2.41 -38.36 -39.67
N LEU A 47 3.31 -37.45 -40.05
CA LEU A 47 2.96 -36.08 -40.44
C LEU A 47 2.08 -36.04 -41.70
N ASP A 48 2.39 -36.83 -42.74
CA ASP A 48 1.59 -36.92 -43.98
C ASP A 48 0.17 -37.47 -43.74
N ASN A 49 0.02 -38.36 -42.75
CA ASN A 49 -1.29 -38.88 -42.35
C ASN A 49 -2.10 -37.82 -41.58
N ILE A 50 -1.44 -37.03 -40.72
CA ILE A 50 -2.08 -35.92 -40.01
C ILE A 50 -2.50 -34.81 -40.97
N THR A 51 -1.61 -34.33 -41.86
CA THR A 51 -1.95 -33.29 -42.84
C THR A 51 -3.09 -33.73 -43.74
N ARG A 52 -3.09 -34.98 -44.23
CA ARG A 52 -4.19 -35.51 -45.04
C ARG A 52 -5.52 -35.61 -44.31
N ILE A 53 -5.52 -35.86 -42.99
CA ILE A 53 -6.72 -35.85 -42.16
C ILE A 53 -7.22 -34.42 -41.95
N LEU A 54 -6.31 -33.47 -41.67
CA LEU A 54 -6.65 -32.06 -41.50
C LEU A 54 -7.23 -31.46 -42.78
N ASP A 55 -6.63 -31.75 -43.93
CA ASP A 55 -7.10 -31.25 -45.23
C ASP A 55 -8.54 -31.73 -45.53
N ARG A 56 -8.87 -32.97 -45.15
CA ARG A 56 -10.24 -33.50 -45.27
C ARG A 56 -11.24 -32.90 -44.29
N LEU A 57 -10.79 -32.49 -43.11
CA LEU A 57 -11.64 -31.84 -42.12
C LEU A 57 -11.93 -30.38 -42.49
N LEU A 58 -11.03 -29.75 -43.22
CA LEU A 58 -11.17 -28.36 -43.66
C LEU A 58 -11.83 -28.22 -45.04
N ASP A 59 -11.93 -29.30 -45.81
CA ASP A 59 -12.60 -29.30 -47.11
C ASP A 59 -14.10 -28.96 -46.95
N GLY A 60 -14.52 -27.84 -47.53
CA GLY A 60 -15.89 -27.32 -47.42
C GLY A 60 -16.28 -26.74 -46.06
N TYR A 61 -15.33 -26.57 -45.12
CA TYR A 61 -15.61 -25.96 -43.82
C TYR A 61 -15.64 -24.43 -43.92
N ASP A 62 -16.78 -23.81 -43.63
CA ASP A 62 -16.92 -22.36 -43.51
C ASP A 62 -16.92 -21.94 -42.02
N ASN A 63 -15.85 -21.26 -41.59
CA ASN A 63 -15.68 -20.80 -40.21
C ASN A 63 -16.57 -19.62 -39.82
N ARG A 64 -17.29 -19.02 -40.78
CA ARG A 64 -18.20 -17.89 -40.54
C ARG A 64 -19.56 -18.35 -40.04
N LEU A 65 -19.90 -19.61 -40.25
CA LEU A 65 -21.17 -20.20 -39.86
C LEU A 65 -21.02 -20.97 -38.55
N ARG A 66 -21.96 -20.77 -37.63
CA ARG A 66 -21.99 -21.60 -36.42
C ARG A 66 -22.39 -23.04 -36.77
N PRO A 67 -21.90 -24.04 -36.01
CA PRO A 67 -22.36 -25.41 -36.16
C PRO A 67 -23.88 -25.51 -35.96
N GLY A 68 -24.58 -26.11 -36.93
CA GLY A 68 -26.05 -26.23 -36.89
C GLY A 68 -26.80 -24.94 -37.20
N PHE A 69 -26.25 -24.06 -38.05
CA PHE A 69 -26.93 -22.84 -38.51
C PHE A 69 -28.33 -23.14 -39.09
N GLY A 70 -29.36 -22.44 -38.60
CA GLY A 70 -30.77 -22.70 -38.93
C GLY A 70 -31.41 -23.91 -38.23
N GLY A 71 -30.64 -24.64 -37.42
CA GLY A 71 -31.09 -25.79 -36.63
C GLY A 71 -31.12 -25.51 -35.11
N PRO A 72 -30.89 -26.52 -34.26
CA PRO A 72 -30.94 -26.38 -32.81
C PRO A 72 -29.85 -25.43 -32.25
N VAL A 73 -30.02 -25.03 -31.00
CA VAL A 73 -29.03 -24.21 -30.29
C VAL A 73 -27.72 -24.97 -30.10
N THR A 74 -26.60 -24.27 -30.24
CA THR A 74 -25.27 -24.84 -29.99
C THR A 74 -24.98 -24.75 -28.49
N GLU A 75 -24.83 -25.89 -27.82
CA GLU A 75 -24.44 -25.94 -26.41
C GLU A 75 -22.90 -25.90 -26.28
N VAL A 76 -22.37 -24.92 -25.55
CA VAL A 76 -20.94 -24.79 -25.25
C VAL A 76 -20.69 -25.08 -23.78
N LYS A 77 -20.01 -26.20 -23.51
CA LYS A 77 -19.67 -26.63 -22.15
C LYS A 77 -18.34 -26.02 -21.71
N THR A 78 -18.37 -25.18 -20.68
CA THR A 78 -17.21 -24.43 -20.18
C THR A 78 -16.66 -25.04 -18.91
N ASP A 79 -15.34 -25.04 -18.78
CA ASP A 79 -14.56 -25.53 -17.64
C ASP A 79 -13.37 -24.58 -17.47
N ILE A 80 -13.09 -24.13 -16.24
CA ILE A 80 -12.04 -23.15 -15.93
C ILE A 80 -11.07 -23.79 -14.95
N PHE A 81 -9.81 -23.77 -15.31
CA PHE A 81 -8.71 -24.20 -14.45
C PHE A 81 -7.78 -23.02 -14.20
N VAL A 82 -7.80 -22.48 -12.98
CA VAL A 82 -6.99 -21.32 -12.61
C VAL A 82 -5.58 -21.77 -12.26
N THR A 83 -4.59 -21.38 -13.05
CA THR A 83 -3.20 -21.76 -12.80
C THR A 83 -2.54 -20.84 -11.79
N SER A 84 -2.91 -19.55 -11.75
CA SER A 84 -2.35 -18.55 -10.85
C SER A 84 -3.30 -17.35 -10.71
N PHE A 85 -3.34 -16.75 -9.52
CA PHE A 85 -3.87 -15.40 -9.34
C PHE A 85 -2.72 -14.40 -9.41
N GLY A 86 -2.83 -13.44 -10.33
CA GLY A 86 -1.90 -12.33 -10.41
C GLY A 86 -2.22 -11.23 -9.40
N PRO A 87 -1.47 -10.11 -9.42
CA PRO A 87 -1.72 -9.00 -8.50
C PRO A 87 -3.13 -8.42 -8.65
N VAL A 88 -3.71 -8.05 -7.49
CA VAL A 88 -4.96 -7.28 -7.38
C VAL A 88 -4.58 -5.82 -7.17
N SER A 89 -5.07 -4.94 -8.04
CA SER A 89 -4.81 -3.49 -8.02
C SER A 89 -6.02 -2.77 -7.43
N ASP A 90 -5.88 -2.26 -6.20
CA ASP A 90 -6.92 -1.44 -5.57
C ASP A 90 -7.09 -0.09 -6.28
N VAL A 91 -6.02 0.43 -6.90
CA VAL A 91 -6.00 1.74 -7.56
C VAL A 91 -6.79 1.72 -8.87
N GLU A 92 -6.58 0.68 -9.66
CA GLU A 92 -7.25 0.48 -10.96
C GLU A 92 -8.55 -0.31 -10.82
N MET A 93 -8.83 -0.87 -9.63
CA MET A 93 -9.97 -1.75 -9.38
C MET A 93 -9.97 -2.98 -10.31
N GLU A 94 -8.78 -3.53 -10.56
CA GLU A 94 -8.57 -4.66 -11.46
C GLU A 94 -7.88 -5.82 -10.75
N TYR A 95 -8.09 -7.03 -11.27
CA TYR A 95 -7.29 -8.20 -10.89
C TYR A 95 -6.87 -8.97 -12.13
N THR A 96 -5.72 -9.63 -12.01
CA THR A 96 -5.14 -10.46 -13.07
C THR A 96 -5.21 -11.92 -12.67
N MET A 97 -5.44 -12.80 -13.65
CA MET A 97 -5.51 -14.23 -13.41
C MET A 97 -4.93 -15.00 -14.59
N ASP A 98 -4.07 -15.97 -14.28
CA ASP A 98 -3.50 -16.88 -15.25
C ASP A 98 -4.44 -18.09 -15.42
N VAL A 99 -5.24 -18.01 -16.47
CA VAL A 99 -5.87 -19.14 -17.16
C VAL A 99 -5.48 -18.99 -18.63
N LEU A 100 -5.71 -17.76 -19.11
CA LEU A 100 -5.31 -17.16 -20.39
C LEU A 100 -5.10 -15.64 -20.13
N THR A 101 -4.19 -15.26 -19.23
CA THR A 101 -3.89 -13.88 -18.79
C THR A 101 -5.05 -12.89 -18.99
N ILE A 102 -6.05 -12.99 -18.12
CA ILE A 102 -7.26 -12.15 -18.19
C ILE A 102 -7.11 -11.02 -17.18
N ASN A 103 -7.27 -9.78 -17.65
CA ASN A 103 -7.47 -8.62 -16.80
C ASN A 103 -8.98 -8.39 -16.69
N ALA A 104 -9.50 -8.46 -15.46
CA ALA A 104 -10.92 -8.30 -15.21
C ALA A 104 -11.15 -7.16 -14.21
N GLU A 105 -12.22 -6.41 -14.45
CA GLU A 105 -12.66 -5.34 -13.56
C GLU A 105 -13.32 -5.94 -12.31
N CYS A 106 -12.89 -5.47 -11.14
CA CYS A 106 -13.49 -5.81 -9.86
C CYS A 106 -13.97 -4.55 -9.15
N PRO A 107 -15.29 -4.25 -9.17
CA PRO A 107 -15.82 -3.09 -8.48
C PRO A 107 -15.74 -3.28 -6.95
N MET A 108 -14.70 -2.72 -6.34
CA MET A 108 -14.44 -2.81 -4.90
C MET A 108 -15.16 -1.70 -4.13
N ARG A 109 -15.67 -2.03 -2.94
CA ARG A 109 -16.20 -1.07 -1.97
C ARG A 109 -15.30 -1.05 -0.74
N LEU A 110 -14.55 0.03 -0.57
CA LEU A 110 -13.48 0.18 0.42
C LEU A 110 -13.94 0.85 1.72
N MET A 111 -15.25 0.83 2.04
CA MET A 111 -15.79 1.51 3.24
C MET A 111 -15.15 1.00 4.53
N ASN A 112 -14.93 -0.31 4.63
CA ASN A 112 -14.37 -0.96 5.82
C ASN A 112 -12.86 -1.18 5.72
N PHE A 113 -12.17 -0.48 4.83
CA PHE A 113 -10.74 -0.67 4.61
C PHE A 113 -9.93 -0.46 5.91
N PRO A 114 -8.95 -1.34 6.23
CA PRO A 114 -8.53 -2.53 5.48
C PRO A 114 -9.28 -3.84 5.88
N MET A 115 -10.23 -3.80 6.81
CA MET A 115 -11.03 -4.96 7.25
C MET A 115 -12.17 -5.29 6.26
N ASP A 116 -11.84 -5.37 4.98
CA ASP A 116 -12.81 -5.62 3.92
C ASP A 116 -12.62 -6.98 3.23
N GLY A 117 -13.75 -7.46 2.68
CA GLY A 117 -13.82 -8.60 1.79
C GLY A 117 -14.50 -8.18 0.50
N HIS A 118 -14.01 -8.70 -0.62
CA HIS A 118 -14.47 -8.35 -1.96
C HIS A 118 -14.89 -9.61 -2.71
N ALA A 119 -15.92 -9.49 -3.54
CA ALA A 119 -16.39 -10.56 -4.43
C ALA A 119 -16.16 -10.12 -5.88
N CYS A 120 -15.03 -10.49 -6.46
CA CYS A 120 -14.63 -10.07 -7.80
C CYS A 120 -15.28 -10.96 -8.87
N PRO A 121 -16.13 -10.42 -9.76
CA PRO A 121 -16.82 -11.20 -10.78
C PRO A 121 -15.99 -11.36 -12.06
N LEU A 122 -15.78 -12.60 -12.49
CA LEU A 122 -15.38 -12.92 -13.86
C LEU A 122 -16.62 -13.24 -14.66
N LYS A 123 -17.00 -12.35 -15.58
CA LYS A 123 -18.16 -12.53 -16.47
C LYS A 123 -17.70 -12.80 -17.89
N PHE A 124 -18.22 -13.85 -18.51
CA PHE A 124 -17.94 -14.17 -19.90
C PHE A 124 -19.16 -14.77 -20.59
N GLY A 125 -19.24 -14.60 -21.89
CA GLY A 125 -20.35 -15.07 -22.72
C GLY A 125 -20.11 -14.77 -24.19
N SER A 126 -21.11 -15.06 -25.01
CA SER A 126 -21.08 -14.76 -26.44
C SER A 126 -21.30 -13.28 -26.67
N TYR A 127 -20.50 -12.68 -27.54
CA TYR A 127 -20.68 -11.29 -27.97
C TYR A 127 -21.77 -11.15 -29.05
N ALA A 128 -21.72 -12.00 -30.08
CA ALA A 128 -22.56 -11.86 -31.27
C ALA A 128 -23.87 -12.67 -31.20
N TYR A 129 -23.82 -13.87 -30.62
CA TYR A 129 -24.90 -14.84 -30.66
C TYR A 129 -25.78 -14.81 -29.40
N PRO A 130 -27.11 -14.62 -29.53
CA PRO A 130 -28.05 -14.68 -28.42
C PRO A 130 -28.34 -16.12 -27.96
N ILE A 131 -29.14 -16.27 -26.90
CA ILE A 131 -29.56 -17.55 -26.30
C ILE A 131 -30.29 -18.49 -27.28
N SER A 132 -30.93 -17.93 -28.32
CA SER A 132 -31.57 -18.71 -29.39
C SER A 132 -30.57 -19.36 -30.34
N GLU A 133 -29.28 -19.05 -30.22
CA GLU A 133 -28.23 -19.57 -31.07
C GLU A 133 -27.16 -20.32 -30.29
N ILE A 134 -26.64 -19.73 -29.21
CA ILE A 134 -25.60 -20.33 -28.38
C ILE A 134 -25.99 -20.28 -26.90
N VAL A 135 -25.84 -21.41 -26.21
CA VAL A 135 -26.08 -21.53 -24.77
C VAL A 135 -24.82 -22.06 -24.09
N TYR A 136 -24.32 -21.34 -23.08
CA TYR A 136 -23.20 -21.79 -22.26
C TYR A 136 -23.69 -22.59 -21.05
N THR A 137 -23.01 -23.69 -20.75
CA THR A 137 -23.29 -24.55 -19.58
C THR A 137 -22.00 -24.99 -18.90
N TRP A 138 -22.06 -25.23 -17.59
CA TRP A 138 -20.91 -25.69 -16.81
C TRP A 138 -20.67 -27.19 -17.02
N LYS A 139 -19.47 -27.56 -17.48
CA LYS A 139 -19.15 -28.96 -17.87
C LYS A 139 -19.34 -29.96 -16.73
N LYS A 140 -18.88 -29.62 -15.52
CA LYS A 140 -18.92 -30.45 -14.30
C LYS A 140 -19.98 -29.95 -13.31
N GLY A 141 -20.88 -29.07 -13.73
CA GLY A 141 -21.81 -28.34 -12.86
C GLY A 141 -21.14 -27.15 -12.15
N PRO A 142 -21.92 -26.35 -11.39
CA PRO A 142 -21.46 -25.06 -10.86
C PRO A 142 -20.34 -25.19 -9.81
N LEU A 143 -20.30 -26.27 -9.03
CA LEU A 143 -19.32 -26.41 -7.92
C LEU A 143 -17.95 -26.91 -8.37
N PHE A 144 -17.86 -27.68 -9.46
CA PHE A 144 -16.63 -28.39 -9.85
C PHE A 144 -16.03 -27.94 -11.18
N SER A 145 -16.68 -27.02 -11.91
CA SER A 145 -16.17 -26.50 -13.18
C SER A 145 -15.19 -25.34 -13.04
N VAL A 146 -14.95 -24.88 -11.81
CA VAL A 146 -13.93 -23.86 -11.51
C VAL A 146 -13.03 -24.43 -10.44
N GLU A 147 -11.84 -24.84 -10.86
CA GLU A 147 -10.84 -25.45 -9.99
C GLU A 147 -9.66 -24.48 -9.78
N VAL A 148 -9.32 -24.26 -8.50
CA VAL A 148 -8.20 -23.43 -8.07
C VAL A 148 -7.30 -24.28 -7.19
N PRO A 149 -6.08 -24.62 -7.64
CA PRO A 149 -5.07 -25.26 -6.80
C PRO A 149 -4.70 -24.41 -5.58
N GLN A 150 -4.45 -25.04 -4.43
CA GLN A 150 -4.05 -24.32 -3.20
C GLN A 150 -2.67 -23.66 -3.31
N GLU A 151 -1.78 -24.18 -4.15
CA GLU A 151 -0.46 -23.57 -4.36
C GLU A 151 -0.54 -22.27 -5.18
N SER A 152 -1.58 -22.14 -6.01
CA SER A 152 -1.79 -21.00 -6.89
C SER A 152 -2.64 -19.87 -6.30
N SER A 153 -3.15 -20.05 -5.07
CA SER A 153 -3.99 -19.08 -4.37
C SER A 153 -3.21 -18.09 -3.49
N SER A 154 -1.87 -18.13 -3.50
CA SER A 154 -1.02 -17.32 -2.61
C SER A 154 -0.86 -15.87 -3.07
N LEU A 155 -1.88 -15.05 -2.82
CA LEU A 155 -1.85 -13.61 -3.05
C LEU A 155 -1.04 -12.87 -1.96
N LEU A 156 -0.32 -11.82 -2.34
CA LEU A 156 0.51 -11.02 -1.42
C LEU A 156 -0.32 -10.20 -0.43
N GLN A 157 -1.36 -9.51 -0.92
CA GLN A 157 -2.18 -8.58 -0.12
C GLN A 157 -3.55 -9.16 0.27
N TYR A 158 -4.00 -10.19 -0.43
CA TYR A 158 -5.29 -10.83 -0.24
C TYR A 158 -5.11 -12.31 0.07
N ASP A 159 -6.20 -12.93 0.52
CA ASP A 159 -6.37 -14.35 0.65
C ASP A 159 -7.64 -14.76 -0.12
N LEU A 160 -7.57 -15.84 -0.88
CA LEU A 160 -8.72 -16.36 -1.62
C LEU A 160 -9.49 -17.32 -0.70
N ILE A 161 -10.63 -16.86 -0.20
CA ILE A 161 -11.47 -17.64 0.71
C ILE A 161 -12.26 -18.71 -0.05
N GLY A 162 -12.64 -18.43 -1.29
CA GLY A 162 -13.33 -19.37 -2.17
C GLY A 162 -13.96 -18.70 -3.38
N GLN A 163 -14.72 -19.49 -4.13
CA GLN A 163 -15.38 -19.07 -5.37
C GLN A 163 -16.86 -19.47 -5.36
N THR A 164 -17.71 -18.63 -5.93
CA THR A 164 -19.12 -18.94 -6.18
C THR A 164 -19.41 -18.81 -7.67
N VAL A 165 -20.14 -19.78 -8.21
CA VAL A 165 -20.37 -19.90 -9.65
C VAL A 165 -21.86 -19.74 -9.93
N SER A 166 -22.18 -18.91 -10.90
CA SER A 166 -23.53 -18.57 -11.30
C SER A 166 -23.66 -18.51 -12.83
N SER A 167 -24.87 -18.68 -13.34
CA SER A 167 -25.23 -18.38 -14.72
C SER A 167 -26.37 -17.36 -14.72
N GLU A 168 -26.17 -16.27 -15.45
CA GLU A 168 -27.10 -15.14 -15.54
C GLU A 168 -27.58 -15.00 -16.99
N ARG A 169 -28.80 -14.50 -17.17
CA ARG A 169 -29.31 -14.11 -18.49
C ARG A 169 -29.35 -12.59 -18.55
N LEU A 170 -28.62 -12.02 -19.52
CA LEU A 170 -28.57 -10.58 -19.72
C LEU A 170 -29.38 -10.23 -20.97
N LYS A 171 -30.36 -9.34 -20.80
CA LYS A 171 -31.10 -8.76 -21.92
C LYS A 171 -30.39 -7.50 -22.41
N SER A 172 -29.92 -7.54 -23.65
CA SER A 172 -29.37 -6.40 -24.37
C SER A 172 -30.35 -5.92 -25.45
N ASN A 173 -30.04 -4.81 -26.10
CA ASN A 173 -30.83 -4.28 -27.22
C ASN A 173 -30.81 -5.23 -28.44
N THR A 174 -29.74 -6.00 -28.59
CA THR A 174 -29.54 -6.96 -29.69
C THR A 174 -30.17 -8.33 -29.44
N GLY A 175 -30.55 -8.65 -28.20
CA GLY A 175 -31.09 -9.95 -27.83
C GLY A 175 -30.84 -10.33 -26.37
N GLU A 176 -31.25 -11.53 -25.99
CA GLU A 176 -30.97 -12.11 -24.67
C GLU A 176 -29.76 -13.03 -24.76
N TYR A 177 -28.80 -12.87 -23.85
CA TYR A 177 -27.52 -13.59 -23.83
C TYR A 177 -27.34 -14.37 -22.54
N VAL A 178 -26.69 -15.52 -22.62
CA VAL A 178 -26.26 -16.29 -21.44
C VAL A 178 -24.87 -15.84 -21.04
N ILE A 179 -24.73 -15.36 -19.81
CA ILE A 179 -23.47 -14.92 -19.21
C ILE A 179 -23.12 -15.87 -18.06
N MET A 180 -21.93 -16.43 -18.15
CA MET A 180 -21.34 -17.25 -17.10
C MET A 180 -20.60 -16.31 -16.15
N THR A 181 -20.87 -16.43 -14.85
CA THR A 181 -20.28 -15.56 -13.83
C THR A 181 -19.60 -16.40 -12.76
N VAL A 182 -18.36 -16.05 -12.43
CA VAL A 182 -17.62 -16.63 -11.31
C VAL A 182 -17.23 -15.50 -10.36
N HIS A 183 -17.69 -15.55 -9.13
CA HIS A 183 -17.30 -14.61 -8.08
C HIS A 183 -16.16 -15.20 -7.26
N PHE A 184 -15.03 -14.52 -7.23
CA PHE A 184 -13.91 -14.85 -6.35
C PHE A 184 -13.99 -14.03 -5.07
N HIS A 185 -14.08 -14.72 -3.93
CA HIS A 185 -14.15 -14.10 -2.60
C HIS A 185 -12.73 -13.88 -2.07
N LEU A 186 -12.30 -12.62 -2.12
CA LEU A 186 -10.99 -12.17 -1.67
C LEU A 186 -11.13 -11.48 -0.32
N GLN A 187 -10.28 -11.82 0.63
CA GLN A 187 -10.19 -11.18 1.95
C GLN A 187 -8.82 -10.52 2.13
N ARG A 188 -8.78 -9.27 2.60
CA ARG A 188 -7.52 -8.54 2.73
C ARG A 188 -6.71 -8.99 3.95
N LYS A 189 -5.38 -9.05 3.80
CA LYS A 189 -4.43 -9.29 4.90
C LYS A 189 -4.14 -7.98 5.66
N MET A 190 -4.34 -8.01 6.98
CA MET A 190 -4.30 -6.81 7.83
C MET A 190 -2.92 -6.45 8.37
N GLY A 191 -1.98 -7.40 8.39
CA GLY A 191 -0.70 -7.26 9.11
C GLY A 191 0.14 -6.06 8.68
N PHE A 192 0.16 -5.75 7.38
CA PHE A 192 0.89 -4.62 6.82
C PHE A 192 0.38 -3.28 7.37
N PHE A 193 -0.94 -3.04 7.29
CA PHE A 193 -1.57 -1.80 7.76
C PHE A 193 -1.45 -1.61 9.27
N LEU A 194 -1.49 -2.71 10.03
CA LEU A 194 -1.30 -2.68 11.48
C LEU A 194 0.09 -2.13 11.85
N ILE A 195 1.13 -2.66 11.23
CA ILE A 195 2.52 -2.31 11.55
C ILE A 195 2.90 -0.93 11.00
N GLN A 196 2.45 -0.59 9.79
CA GLN A 196 2.87 0.67 9.14
C GLN A 196 2.01 1.87 9.48
N THR A 197 0.73 1.69 9.81
CA THR A 197 -0.19 2.81 10.07
C THR A 197 -0.71 2.79 11.50
N TYR A 198 -1.40 1.72 11.92
CA TYR A 198 -2.11 1.74 13.21
C TYR A 198 -1.15 1.89 14.39
N ILE A 199 -0.08 1.08 14.44
CA ILE A 199 0.91 1.12 15.53
C ILE A 199 1.59 2.51 15.61
N PRO A 200 2.14 3.08 14.51
CA PRO A 200 2.74 4.43 14.54
C PRO A 200 1.76 5.54 14.94
N CYS A 201 0.50 5.48 14.48
CA CYS A 201 -0.52 6.45 14.87
C CYS A 201 -0.83 6.37 16.38
N ILE A 202 -1.00 5.17 16.94
CA ILE A 202 -1.23 4.97 18.37
C ILE A 202 -0.03 5.49 19.18
N MET A 203 1.19 5.14 18.76
CA MET A 203 2.41 5.61 19.43
C MET A 203 2.53 7.14 19.36
N THR A 204 2.17 7.77 18.25
CA THR A 204 2.18 9.23 18.11
C THR A 204 1.17 9.90 19.05
N VAL A 205 -0.03 9.33 19.20
CA VAL A 205 -1.04 9.83 20.15
C VAL A 205 -0.53 9.70 21.59
N ILE A 206 0.08 8.56 21.95
CA ILE A 206 0.68 8.37 23.28
C ILE A 206 1.80 9.40 23.51
N LEU A 207 2.69 9.61 22.54
CA LEU A 207 3.76 10.61 22.63
C LEU A 207 3.21 12.04 22.82
N ALA A 208 2.10 12.39 22.16
CA ALA A 208 1.44 13.67 22.36
C ALA A 208 0.93 13.82 23.80
N GLN A 209 0.37 12.76 24.41
CA GLN A 209 -0.11 12.78 25.80
C GLN A 209 1.02 12.78 26.83
N VAL A 210 2.17 12.15 26.52
CA VAL A 210 3.36 12.19 27.40
C VAL A 210 3.86 13.63 27.60
N SER A 211 3.60 14.54 26.65
CA SER A 211 3.95 15.95 26.78
C SER A 211 3.28 16.67 27.97
N PHE A 212 2.24 16.09 28.57
CA PHE A 212 1.60 16.61 29.78
C PHE A 212 2.45 16.41 31.04
N TRP A 213 3.35 15.43 31.04
CA TRP A 213 4.26 15.18 32.17
C TRP A 213 5.48 16.09 32.18
N ILE A 214 5.70 16.86 31.10
CA ILE A 214 6.82 17.79 31.00
C ILE A 214 6.48 19.08 31.75
N ASN A 215 7.44 19.57 32.55
CA ASN A 215 7.29 20.79 33.33
C ASN A 215 6.79 21.97 32.48
N LYS A 216 5.81 22.72 33.00
CA LYS A 216 5.20 23.86 32.29
C LYS A 216 6.18 24.98 31.91
N GLU A 217 7.32 25.05 32.58
CA GLU A 217 8.34 26.09 32.38
C GLU A 217 9.15 25.87 31.08
N SER A 218 9.21 24.64 30.55
CA SER A 218 9.92 24.33 29.31
C SER A 218 9.02 24.51 28.06
N VAL A 219 8.50 25.73 27.90
CA VAL A 219 7.66 26.15 26.76
C VAL A 219 8.24 25.74 25.39
N PRO A 220 9.56 25.88 25.12
CA PRO A 220 10.14 25.48 23.83
C PRO A 220 10.03 23.98 23.57
N ALA A 221 10.27 23.14 24.60
CA ALA A 221 10.19 21.69 24.46
C ALA A 221 8.76 21.26 24.13
N ARG A 222 7.77 21.71 24.90
CA ARG A 222 6.35 21.34 24.68
C ARG A 222 5.82 21.81 23.32
N THR A 223 6.22 23.00 22.88
CA THR A 223 5.83 23.52 21.55
C THR A 223 6.37 22.65 20.43
N VAL A 224 7.65 22.28 20.49
CA VAL A 224 8.28 21.42 19.48
C VAL A 224 7.66 20.03 19.48
N PHE A 225 7.41 19.42 20.65
CA PHE A 225 6.70 18.13 20.73
C PHE A 225 5.30 18.20 20.13
N GLY A 226 4.51 19.24 20.44
CA GLY A 226 3.16 19.42 19.90
C GLY A 226 3.14 19.61 18.38
N ILE A 227 3.97 20.50 17.85
CA ILE A 227 4.01 20.75 16.39
C ILE A 227 4.56 19.53 15.64
N THR A 228 5.60 18.90 16.18
CA THR A 228 6.21 17.73 15.54
C THR A 228 5.23 16.56 15.50
N THR A 229 4.46 16.31 16.57
CA THR A 229 3.45 15.24 16.56
C THR A 229 2.32 15.50 15.56
N VAL A 230 1.87 16.75 15.39
CA VAL A 230 0.91 17.12 14.34
C VAL A 230 1.50 16.90 12.94
N LEU A 231 2.75 17.30 12.71
CA LEU A 231 3.44 17.07 11.45
C LEU A 231 3.60 15.57 11.16
N THR A 232 4.04 14.79 12.15
CA THR A 232 4.15 13.33 12.03
C THR A 232 2.81 12.68 11.71
N MET A 233 1.73 13.10 12.38
CA MET A 233 0.39 12.60 12.11
C MET A 233 -0.08 12.94 10.69
N THR A 234 0.23 14.16 10.22
CA THR A 234 -0.06 14.59 8.84
C THR A 234 0.70 13.73 7.83
N THR A 235 1.99 13.45 8.06
CA THR A 235 2.80 12.59 7.20
C THR A 235 2.29 11.15 7.17
N LEU A 236 1.93 10.57 8.33
CA LEU A 236 1.34 9.23 8.40
C LEU A 236 -0.01 9.17 7.65
N SER A 237 -0.83 10.22 7.75
CA SER A 237 -2.09 10.31 7.01
C SER A 237 -1.90 10.37 5.49
N ILE A 238 -0.86 11.06 5.00
CA ILE A 238 -0.57 11.13 3.56
C ILE A 238 -0.05 9.78 3.07
N SER A 239 0.89 9.18 3.81
CA SER A 239 1.44 7.85 3.50
C SER A 239 0.35 6.78 3.38
N ALA A 240 -0.58 6.77 4.34
CA ALA A 240 -1.75 5.90 4.35
C ALA A 240 -2.61 6.00 3.07
N ARG A 241 -2.76 7.21 2.52
CA ARG A 241 -3.60 7.48 1.34
C ARG A 241 -2.94 7.11 0.02
N HIS A 242 -1.62 7.01 -0.03
CA HIS A 242 -0.92 6.62 -1.26
C HIS A 242 -1.20 5.18 -1.68
N SER A 243 -1.53 4.31 -0.72
CA SER A 243 -1.88 2.91 -0.98
C SER A 243 -3.34 2.71 -1.40
N LEU A 244 -4.14 3.78 -1.49
CA LEU A 244 -5.57 3.73 -1.75
C LEU A 244 -5.94 4.53 -3.01
N PRO A 245 -6.90 4.06 -3.83
CA PRO A 245 -7.51 4.91 -4.84
C PRO A 245 -8.18 6.13 -4.21
N LYS A 246 -8.31 7.20 -5.00
CA LYS A 246 -9.02 8.42 -4.58
C LYS A 246 -10.53 8.18 -4.57
N VAL A 247 -11.04 7.69 -3.43
CA VAL A 247 -12.47 7.53 -3.18
C VAL A 247 -13.05 8.79 -2.52
N SER A 248 -14.31 9.10 -2.80
CA SER A 248 -15.01 10.29 -2.28
C SER A 248 -15.60 10.11 -0.88
N TYR A 249 -15.63 8.89 -0.36
CA TYR A 249 -16.16 8.55 0.96
C TYR A 249 -15.04 8.31 1.98
N ALA A 250 -15.35 8.50 3.26
CA ALA A 250 -14.44 8.20 4.35
C ALA A 250 -14.40 6.70 4.63
N THR A 251 -13.21 6.10 4.55
CA THR A 251 -12.95 4.70 4.90
C THR A 251 -12.78 4.54 6.42
N ALA A 252 -12.86 3.32 6.93
CA ALA A 252 -12.62 3.04 8.36
C ALA A 252 -11.22 3.49 8.83
N MET A 253 -10.19 3.32 7.99
CA MET A 253 -8.85 3.85 8.23
C MET A 253 -8.83 5.38 8.38
N ASP A 254 -9.63 6.10 7.58
CA ASP A 254 -9.70 7.56 7.63
C ASP A 254 -10.34 8.05 8.92
N TRP A 255 -11.41 7.39 9.35
CA TRP A 255 -12.04 7.65 10.65
C TRP A 255 -11.06 7.45 11.79
N PHE A 256 -10.27 6.38 11.75
CA PHE A 256 -9.24 6.12 12.75
C PHE A 256 -8.18 7.23 12.77
N ILE A 257 -7.63 7.59 11.61
CA ILE A 257 -6.62 8.65 11.47
C ILE A 257 -7.20 10.01 11.92
N ALA A 258 -8.44 10.34 11.56
CA ALA A 258 -9.09 11.59 11.96
C ALA A 258 -9.26 11.69 13.48
N VAL A 259 -9.65 10.60 14.14
CA VAL A 259 -9.76 10.54 15.60
C VAL A 259 -8.40 10.70 16.26
N CYS A 260 -7.37 9.99 15.79
CA CYS A 260 -6.01 10.17 16.28
C CYS A 260 -5.50 11.61 16.09
N PHE A 261 -5.79 12.24 14.94
CA PHE A 261 -5.43 13.62 14.66
C PHE A 261 -6.12 14.60 15.62
N ALA A 262 -7.41 14.38 15.93
CA ALA A 262 -8.14 15.19 16.90
C ALA A 262 -7.51 15.10 18.30
N PHE A 263 -7.06 13.91 18.74
CA PHE A 263 -6.35 13.75 20.02
C PHE A 263 -5.02 14.50 20.04
N VAL A 264 -4.20 14.39 18.99
CA VAL A 264 -2.93 15.12 18.90
C VAL A 264 -3.18 16.64 18.90
N PHE A 265 -4.18 17.10 18.16
CA PHE A 265 -4.56 18.51 18.12
C PHE A 265 -5.06 19.02 19.48
N SER A 266 -5.82 18.19 20.20
CA SER A 266 -6.30 18.53 21.55
C SER A 266 -5.15 18.73 22.55
N ALA A 267 -4.05 17.99 22.44
CA ALA A 267 -2.87 18.17 23.28
C ALA A 267 -2.17 19.52 23.02
N LEU A 268 -2.19 19.99 21.76
CA LEU A 268 -1.65 21.31 21.41
C LEU A 268 -2.52 22.46 21.94
N ILE A 269 -3.85 22.30 21.90
CA ILE A 269 -4.80 23.25 22.52
C ILE A 269 -4.59 23.31 24.04
N GLU A 270 -4.42 22.17 24.70
CA GLU A 270 -4.14 22.11 26.14
C GLU A 270 -2.88 22.92 26.48
N PHE A 271 -1.80 22.71 25.73
CA PHE A 271 -0.56 23.43 25.92
C PHE A 271 -0.75 24.95 25.75
N ALA A 272 -1.49 25.37 24.72
CA ALA A 272 -1.79 26.78 24.49
C ALA A 272 -2.57 27.40 25.66
N ALA A 273 -3.56 26.68 26.20
CA ALA A 273 -4.34 27.10 27.35
C ALA A 273 -3.47 27.22 28.61
N VAL A 274 -2.66 26.20 28.93
CA VAL A 274 -1.77 26.21 30.10
C VAL A 274 -0.72 27.33 30.01
N ASN A 275 -0.13 27.52 28.83
CA ASN A 275 0.84 28.59 28.62
C ASN A 275 0.21 29.98 28.79
N TYR A 276 -1.00 30.17 28.25
CA TYR A 276 -1.75 31.42 28.40
C TYR A 276 -2.08 31.73 29.87
N PHE A 277 -2.64 30.75 30.60
CA PHE A 277 -2.97 30.94 32.01
C PHE A 277 -1.72 31.15 32.89
N SER A 278 -0.63 30.42 32.63
CA SER A 278 0.63 30.58 33.36
C SER A 278 1.23 31.98 33.12
N THR A 279 1.22 32.46 31.88
CA THR A 279 1.69 33.81 31.52
C THR A 279 0.83 34.90 32.16
N LEU A 280 -0.50 34.71 32.19
CA LEU A 280 -1.42 35.64 32.84
C LEU A 280 -1.18 35.73 34.35
N GLN A 281 -0.94 34.60 35.01
CA GLN A 281 -0.62 34.55 36.44
C GLN A 281 0.72 35.23 36.73
N ALA A 282 1.77 34.92 35.97
CA ALA A 282 3.08 35.55 36.10
C ALA A 282 3.01 37.08 35.94
N ASN A 283 2.27 37.58 34.94
CA ASN A 283 2.07 39.01 34.73
C ASN A 283 1.29 39.68 35.88
N ARG A 284 0.32 38.99 36.50
CA ARG A 284 -0.40 39.50 37.67
C ARG A 284 0.51 39.60 38.89
N GLU A 285 1.38 38.61 39.11
CA GLU A 285 2.37 38.63 40.20
C GLU A 285 3.40 39.74 40.02
N LEU A 286 3.92 39.92 38.81
CA LEU A 286 4.82 41.03 38.47
C LEU A 286 4.19 42.40 38.71
N ARG A 287 2.91 42.59 38.35
CA ARG A 287 2.17 43.83 38.62
C ARG A 287 1.98 44.09 40.13
N LYS A 288 1.64 43.06 40.91
CA LYS A 288 1.54 43.17 42.38
C LYS A 288 2.89 43.52 43.01
N ALA A 289 3.98 42.89 42.56
CA ALA A 289 5.33 43.18 43.04
C ALA A 289 5.77 44.61 42.69
N ALA A 290 5.47 45.10 41.48
CA ALA A 290 5.74 46.48 41.08
C ALA A 290 4.97 47.50 41.93
N ALA A 291 3.69 47.23 42.21
CA ALA A 291 2.86 48.09 43.07
C ALA A 291 3.38 48.14 44.52
N MET A 292 3.80 47.01 45.09
CA MET A 292 4.41 46.97 46.43
C MET A 292 5.74 47.73 46.50
N LYS A 293 6.59 47.63 45.46
CA LYS A 293 7.84 48.40 45.38
C LYS A 293 7.59 49.90 45.30
N ALA A 294 6.62 50.34 44.49
CA ALA A 294 6.24 51.75 44.40
C ALA A 294 5.76 52.31 45.76
N ALA A 295 4.92 51.56 46.48
CA ALA A 295 4.44 51.94 47.80
C ALA A 295 5.57 52.02 48.85
N GLN A 296 6.55 51.10 48.81
CA GLN A 296 7.73 51.17 49.68
C GLN A 296 8.62 52.39 49.37
N GLN A 297 8.71 52.79 48.10
CA GLN A 297 9.53 53.93 47.68
C GLN A 297 8.91 55.27 48.08
N GLU A 298 7.58 55.38 48.05
CA GLU A 298 6.84 56.52 48.62
C GLU A 298 7.00 56.60 50.15
N ALA A 299 6.93 55.46 50.87
CA ALA A 299 7.14 55.42 52.32
C ALA A 299 8.59 55.77 52.73
N ALA A 300 9.58 55.41 51.91
CA ALA A 300 10.97 55.81 52.13
C ALA A 300 11.19 57.31 51.87
N ALA A 301 10.52 57.88 50.87
CA ALA A 301 10.62 59.31 50.54
C ALA A 301 10.05 60.23 51.65
N SER A 302 9.02 59.79 52.38
CA SER A 302 8.46 60.56 53.50
C SER A 302 9.34 60.60 54.75
N THR A 303 10.39 59.76 54.84
CA THR A 303 11.27 59.70 56.03
C THR A 303 12.47 60.66 55.92
N THR A 304 12.79 61.19 54.74
CA THR A 304 13.99 62.03 54.50
C THR A 304 13.72 63.55 54.63
N THR A 305 12.47 63.99 54.83
CA THR A 305 12.12 65.42 54.97
C THR A 305 11.91 65.81 56.44
N THR A 306 13.01 65.84 57.22
CA THR A 306 13.04 66.67 58.45
C THR A 306 14.15 67.72 58.28
N PRO A 307 13.81 69.00 58.02
CA PRO A 307 14.80 70.06 58.04
C PRO A 307 15.08 70.45 59.49
N THR A 308 16.25 70.11 60.01
CA THR A 308 16.76 70.72 61.25
C THR A 308 17.20 72.14 60.91
N THR A 309 16.36 73.14 61.21
CA THR A 309 16.69 74.56 61.09
C THR A 309 16.41 75.26 62.41
N THR A 310 17.46 75.45 63.22
CA THR A 310 17.64 76.50 64.24
C THR A 310 19.15 76.54 64.51
N GLY A 311 19.90 77.62 64.41
CA GLY A 311 19.65 79.04 64.19
C GLY A 311 20.98 79.69 64.56
N GLY A 312 21.64 80.34 63.60
CA GLY A 312 22.87 81.08 63.87
C GLY A 312 22.57 82.42 64.53
N ILE A 313 23.34 82.78 65.55
CA ILE A 313 23.49 84.14 66.06
C ILE A 313 24.97 84.53 65.88
N PRO A 314 25.29 85.69 65.28
CA PRO A 314 26.67 86.16 65.14
C PRO A 314 27.18 86.82 66.44
N GLY A 315 28.49 86.78 66.63
CA GLY A 315 29.17 87.00 67.90
C GLY A 315 29.17 88.42 68.48
N ASN A 316 29.71 88.52 69.69
CA ASN A 316 30.30 89.74 70.24
C ASN A 316 31.42 89.38 71.23
N ASP A 317 32.41 90.25 71.26
CA ASP A 317 33.75 90.14 71.86
C ASP A 317 33.81 90.20 73.40
N GLY A 318 34.98 89.79 73.92
CA GLY A 318 35.51 90.08 75.25
C GLY A 318 35.52 88.85 76.18
N ASP A 319 36.52 88.56 77.00
CA ASP A 319 37.84 89.12 77.30
C ASP A 319 38.52 88.10 78.27
N THR A 320 39.83 88.25 78.48
CA THR A 320 40.57 87.90 79.71
C THR A 320 40.77 86.44 80.19
N THR A 321 42.03 85.99 80.04
CA THR A 321 42.93 85.45 81.09
C THR A 321 42.44 84.37 82.06
N SER A 322 43.10 83.20 82.04
CA SER A 322 44.07 82.72 83.04
C SER A 322 44.31 81.21 82.91
#